data_AF-A0A5A7NKA7-F1
#
_entry.id   AF-A0A5A7NKA7-F1
#
_cell.length_a   1.000
_cell.length_b   1.000
_cell.length_c   1.000
_cell.angle_alpha   90.00
_cell.angle_beta   90.00
_cell.angle_gamma   90.00
#
_symmetry.space_group_name_H-M   'P 1'
#
loop_
_entity.id
_entity.type
_entity.pdbx_description
1 polymer ?
#
loop_
_entity_poly.entity_id
_entity_poly.type
_entity_poly.pdbx_seq_one_letter_code
_entity_poly.pdbx_strand_id
1 'polypeptide(L)'
;MRTLISYMSALCALLGFWTQGASARGTCSETPTESWVEVVVHGVRSNEGNMRAQIYSDDPADFLRKGKQIIRVEAPSHEGITRLCVPLPHEGKYALVVMHDRNANGRADFYTEGFGFSNNPRLSVSAPDHADTVFNALAGGKTLDVFLGYMLFGRLSPQDPQMNPGSGSQSAHESATSAPSIQPTSTDINIKEVKKN
;
A
#
# COMPACT_ATOMS: atom_id res chain seq x y z
N MET A 1 -31.68 12.64 75.22
CA MET A 1 -30.55 11.71 74.92
C MET A 1 -30.34 11.77 73.41
N ARG A 2 -29.48 12.68 72.93
CA ARG A 2 -28.07 12.45 72.53
C ARG A 2 -27.90 11.32 71.51
N THR A 3 -27.80 11.67 70.22
CA THR A 3 -26.66 11.29 69.36
C THR A 3 -26.68 12.08 68.03
N LEU A 4 -25.69 12.96 67.88
CA LEU A 4 -25.08 13.39 66.62
C LEU A 4 -24.16 12.25 66.13
N ILE A 5 -23.99 12.05 64.82
CA ILE A 5 -22.82 11.44 64.11
C ILE A 5 -23.14 11.61 62.60
N SER A 6 -22.55 12.51 61.82
CA SER A 6 -21.17 12.68 61.34
C SER A 6 -21.16 12.47 59.83
N TYR A 7 -20.86 13.54 59.10
CA TYR A 7 -20.50 13.52 57.68
C TYR A 7 -19.28 12.62 57.49
N MET A 8 -19.39 11.62 56.60
CA MET A 8 -18.24 10.86 56.14
C MET A 8 -18.06 11.12 54.65
N SER A 9 -17.09 11.99 54.36
CA SER A 9 -16.59 12.32 53.04
C SER A 9 -16.08 11.06 52.34
N ALA A 10 -16.69 10.70 51.21
CA ALA A 10 -16.12 9.72 50.29
C ALA A 10 -15.37 10.48 49.19
N LEU A 11 -14.09 10.76 49.47
CA LEU A 11 -13.08 11.06 48.47
C LEU A 11 -12.80 9.75 47.73
N CYS A 12 -13.27 9.57 46.49
CA CYS A 12 -12.96 8.39 45.70
C CYS A 12 -12.58 8.77 44.27
N ALA A 13 -11.31 8.50 43.96
CA ALA A 13 -10.71 8.27 42.66
C ALA A 13 -10.89 9.35 41.58
N LEU A 14 -9.86 10.20 41.48
CA LEU A 14 -9.39 10.72 40.19
C LEU A 14 -9.16 9.51 39.26
N LEU A 15 -10.13 9.21 38.42
CA LEU A 15 -9.94 8.31 37.29
C LEU A 15 -8.99 9.03 36.33
N GLY A 16 -7.71 8.73 36.45
CA GLY A 16 -6.74 8.98 35.39
C GLY A 16 -7.21 8.24 34.15
N PHE A 17 -7.94 8.94 33.29
CA PHE A 17 -8.16 8.53 31.92
C PHE A 17 -6.77 8.50 31.26
N TRP A 18 -6.15 7.34 31.24
CA TRP A 18 -5.05 7.08 30.33
C TRP A 18 -5.64 7.20 28.92
N THR A 19 -5.45 8.36 28.31
CA THR A 19 -5.66 8.53 26.87
C THR A 19 -4.67 7.59 26.18
N GLN A 20 -5.15 6.42 25.79
CA GLN A 20 -4.40 5.58 24.86
C GLN A 20 -4.37 6.34 23.54
N GLY A 21 -3.24 7.01 23.28
CA GLY A 21 -2.95 7.53 21.96
C GLY A 21 -3.00 6.36 20.98
N ALA A 22 -3.98 6.35 20.10
CA ALA A 22 -4.02 5.43 18.99
C ALA A 22 -2.75 5.68 18.15
N SER A 23 -1.84 4.71 18.15
CA SER A 23 -0.67 4.77 17.28
C SER A 23 -1.16 4.67 15.84
N ALA A 24 -1.09 5.78 15.11
CA ALA A 24 -1.33 5.82 13.67
C ALA A 24 -0.19 5.05 12.98
N ARG A 25 -0.36 3.73 12.86
CA ARG A 25 0.19 2.98 11.74
C ARG A 25 -1.01 2.63 10.87
N GLY A 26 -1.12 3.28 9.71
CA GLY A 26 -2.00 2.84 8.63
C GLY A 26 -1.82 1.35 8.45
N THR A 27 -2.81 0.58 8.90
CA THR A 27 -2.81 -0.86 8.83
C THR A 27 -3.93 -1.21 7.90
N CYS A 28 -3.68 -2.15 6.97
CA CYS A 28 -4.71 -2.77 6.14
C CYS A 28 -5.75 -3.59 6.94
N SER A 29 -5.98 -3.23 8.21
CA SER A 29 -6.75 -3.90 9.26
C SER A 29 -8.25 -4.03 8.97
N GLU A 30 -8.75 -3.43 7.89
CA GLU A 30 -10.15 -3.52 7.48
C GLU A 30 -10.35 -4.41 6.25
N THR A 31 -9.40 -5.28 5.92
CA THR A 31 -9.61 -6.23 4.84
C THR A 31 -10.56 -7.35 5.29
N PRO A 32 -11.57 -7.73 4.48
CA PRO A 32 -12.58 -8.74 4.85
C PRO A 32 -12.05 -10.18 4.85
N THR A 33 -10.74 -10.36 4.66
CA THR A 33 -10.08 -11.65 4.50
C THR A 33 -9.03 -11.87 5.58
N GLU A 34 -8.83 -13.13 5.98
CA GLU A 34 -7.84 -13.49 7.01
C GLU A 34 -6.38 -13.30 6.56
N SER A 35 -6.14 -13.13 5.26
CA SER A 35 -4.84 -12.83 4.68
C SER A 35 -4.93 -11.58 3.80
N TRP A 36 -3.91 -10.72 3.86
CA TRP A 36 -3.82 -9.51 3.03
C TRP A 36 -2.37 -9.06 2.84
N VAL A 37 -2.17 -8.18 1.87
CA VAL A 37 -0.88 -7.57 1.57
C VAL A 37 -0.98 -6.05 1.58
N GLU A 38 -0.11 -5.39 2.33
CA GLU A 38 0.18 -3.97 2.15
C GLU A 38 1.25 -3.82 1.07
N VAL A 39 0.90 -3.21 -0.06
CA VAL A 39 1.80 -2.96 -1.17
C VAL A 39 2.30 -1.53 -1.08
N VAL A 40 3.58 -1.35 -0.80
CA VAL A 40 4.26 -0.04 -0.82
C VAL A 40 4.93 0.10 -2.18
N VAL A 41 4.34 0.92 -3.04
CA VAL A 41 4.82 1.15 -4.41
C VAL A 41 5.75 2.35 -4.44
N HIS A 42 6.98 2.13 -4.89
CA HIS A 42 8.02 3.14 -5.03
C HIS A 42 8.24 3.53 -6.48
N GLY A 43 8.70 4.77 -6.71
CA GLY A 43 9.03 5.28 -8.04
C GLY A 43 7.80 5.67 -8.85
N VAL A 44 6.72 6.10 -8.19
CA VAL A 44 5.54 6.65 -8.86
C VAL A 44 5.89 8.02 -9.43
N ARG A 45 5.75 8.23 -10.74
CA ARG A 45 6.31 9.42 -11.41
C ARG A 45 5.39 10.64 -11.46
N SER A 46 4.12 10.48 -11.15
CA SER A 46 3.15 11.57 -11.11
C SER A 46 1.91 11.14 -10.33
N ASN A 47 1.08 12.11 -9.94
CA ASN A 47 -0.24 11.86 -9.36
C ASN A 47 -1.32 11.55 -10.41
N GLU A 48 -0.93 11.35 -11.68
CA GLU A 48 -1.86 11.13 -12.78
C GLU A 48 -2.41 9.71 -12.74
N GLY A 49 -3.70 9.58 -13.04
CA GLY A 49 -4.34 8.28 -13.20
C GLY A 49 -4.38 7.47 -11.90
N ASN A 50 -4.17 6.16 -12.01
CA ASN A 50 -4.39 5.23 -10.90
C ASN A 50 -3.24 4.25 -10.73
N MET A 51 -2.99 3.86 -9.48
CA MET A 51 -2.23 2.68 -9.15
C MET A 51 -3.15 1.46 -9.15
N ARG A 52 -2.77 0.43 -9.89
CA ARG A 52 -3.47 -0.85 -9.96
C ARG A 52 -2.59 -1.95 -9.39
N ALA A 53 -3.11 -2.69 -8.42
CA ALA A 53 -2.55 -3.95 -7.95
C ALA A 53 -3.41 -5.12 -8.44
N GLN A 54 -2.77 -6.16 -8.96
CA GLN A 54 -3.42 -7.40 -9.39
C GLN A 54 -2.75 -8.61 -8.77
N ILE A 55 -3.56 -9.53 -8.27
CA ILE A 55 -3.09 -10.83 -7.77
C ILE A 55 -3.43 -11.90 -8.79
N TYR A 56 -2.47 -12.78 -9.03
CA TYR A 56 -2.61 -14.04 -9.76
C TYR A 56 -2.34 -15.21 -8.82
N SER A 57 -3.02 -16.34 -9.06
CA SER A 57 -2.71 -17.61 -8.39
C SER A 57 -1.32 -18.13 -8.78
N ASP A 58 -0.82 -19.13 -8.05
CA ASP A 58 0.40 -19.89 -8.38
C ASP A 58 0.21 -20.83 -9.59
N ASP A 59 -0.24 -20.27 -10.72
CA ASP A 59 -0.38 -20.96 -11.99
C ASP A 59 0.33 -20.16 -13.11
N PRO A 60 1.51 -20.61 -13.58
CA PRO A 60 2.22 -19.96 -14.67
C PRO A 60 1.39 -19.79 -15.95
N ALA A 61 0.43 -20.69 -16.21
CA ALA A 61 -0.40 -20.65 -17.41
C ALA A 61 -1.47 -19.56 -17.36
N ASP A 62 -1.73 -18.96 -16.19
CA ASP A 62 -2.68 -17.88 -15.99
C ASP A 62 -2.00 -16.53 -15.72
N PHE A 63 -0.71 -16.53 -15.39
CA PHE A 63 0.07 -15.31 -15.15
C PHE A 63 0.03 -14.32 -16.33
N LEU A 64 -0.31 -13.06 -16.03
CA LEU A 64 -0.44 -11.94 -16.98
C LEU A 64 -1.44 -12.14 -18.13
N ARG A 65 -2.21 -13.23 -18.13
CA ARG A 65 -3.28 -13.41 -19.11
C ARG A 65 -4.47 -12.54 -18.76
N LYS A 66 -5.03 -11.89 -19.79
CA LYS A 66 -6.19 -11.01 -19.64
C LYS A 66 -7.33 -11.74 -18.94
N GLY A 67 -7.81 -11.16 -17.84
CA GLY A 67 -8.93 -11.69 -17.08
C GLY A 67 -8.58 -12.91 -16.24
N LYS A 68 -7.30 -13.24 -16.05
CA LYS A 68 -6.86 -14.32 -15.16
C LYS A 68 -6.38 -13.85 -13.79
N GLN A 69 -6.32 -12.54 -13.55
CA GLN A 69 -6.20 -12.03 -12.19
C GLN A 69 -7.38 -12.51 -11.33
N ILE A 70 -7.10 -12.86 -10.08
CA ILE A 70 -8.11 -13.28 -9.10
C ILE A 70 -8.57 -12.10 -8.24
N ILE A 71 -7.72 -11.11 -8.04
CA ILE A 71 -8.04 -9.86 -7.34
C ILE A 71 -7.51 -8.67 -8.14
N ARG A 72 -8.29 -7.60 -8.17
CA ARG A 72 -7.89 -6.28 -8.69
C ARG A 72 -8.29 -5.19 -7.73
N VAL A 73 -7.30 -4.39 -7.34
CA VAL A 73 -7.45 -3.22 -6.49
C VAL A 73 -6.90 -2.00 -7.22
N GLU A 74 -7.59 -0.88 -7.14
CA GLU A 74 -7.13 0.40 -7.66
C GLU A 74 -7.25 1.51 -6.62
N ALA A 75 -6.30 2.44 -6.65
CA ALA A 75 -6.31 3.66 -5.84
C ALA A 75 -5.71 4.82 -6.65
N PRO A 76 -5.99 6.08 -6.29
CA PRO A 76 -5.30 7.22 -6.89
C PRO A 76 -3.78 7.10 -6.79
N SER A 77 -3.07 7.56 -7.81
CA SER A 77 -1.60 7.61 -7.78
C SER A 77 -1.11 8.76 -6.92
N HIS A 78 -0.09 8.48 -6.10
CA HIS A 78 0.65 9.46 -5.34
C HIS A 78 2.12 9.41 -5.75
N GLU A 79 2.64 10.53 -6.24
CA GLU A 79 4.01 10.70 -6.69
C GLU A 79 5.02 10.30 -5.59
N GLY A 80 6.13 9.68 -6.01
CA GLY A 80 7.11 9.07 -5.13
C GLY A 80 6.65 7.71 -4.62
N ILE A 81 5.67 7.71 -3.70
CA ILE A 81 5.19 6.50 -3.02
C ILE A 81 3.66 6.44 -2.99
N THR A 82 3.10 5.32 -3.44
CA THR A 82 1.68 4.97 -3.25
C THR A 82 1.56 3.71 -2.41
N ARG A 83 0.56 3.61 -1.53
CA ARG A 83 0.28 2.38 -0.77
C ARG A 83 -1.08 1.81 -1.14
N LEU A 84 -1.17 0.49 -1.26
CA LEU A 84 -2.42 -0.23 -1.50
C LEU A 84 -2.57 -1.37 -0.49
N CYS A 85 -3.79 -1.61 -0.04
CA CYS A 85 -4.15 -2.80 0.72
C CYS A 85 -4.86 -3.79 -0.20
N VAL A 86 -4.32 -5.00 -0.32
CA VAL A 86 -4.83 -6.02 -1.24
C VAL A 86 -5.27 -7.23 -0.42
N PRO A 87 -6.58 -7.53 -0.33
CA PRO A 87 -7.05 -8.74 0.33
C PRO A 87 -6.61 -9.97 -0.45
N LEU A 88 -6.40 -11.10 0.24
CA LEU A 88 -6.10 -12.40 -0.38
C LEU A 88 -7.15 -13.43 0.05
N PRO A 89 -7.53 -14.39 -0.82
CA PRO A 89 -8.64 -15.28 -0.50
C PRO A 89 -8.33 -16.27 0.63
N HIS A 90 -7.07 -16.70 0.74
CA HIS A 90 -6.52 -17.60 1.77
C HIS A 90 -4.99 -17.49 1.79
N GLU A 91 -4.35 -18.10 2.79
CA GLU A 91 -2.90 -18.33 2.78
C GLU A 91 -2.48 -19.14 1.54
N GLY A 92 -1.30 -18.86 0.97
CA GLY A 92 -0.87 -19.54 -0.24
C GLY A 92 0.18 -18.79 -1.04
N LYS A 93 0.42 -19.28 -2.25
CA LYS A 93 1.36 -18.70 -3.20
C LYS A 93 0.63 -17.85 -4.21
N TYR A 94 1.18 -16.67 -4.47
CA TYR A 94 0.58 -15.68 -5.36
C TYR A 94 1.66 -14.92 -6.11
N ALA A 95 1.31 -14.37 -7.26
CA ALA A 95 2.08 -13.33 -7.93
C ALA A 95 1.33 -12.00 -7.85
N LEU A 96 2.04 -10.92 -7.52
CA LEU A 96 1.52 -9.55 -7.50
C LEU A 96 2.11 -8.78 -8.67
N VAL A 97 1.25 -8.07 -9.39
CA VAL A 97 1.62 -7.10 -10.42
C VAL A 97 1.07 -5.74 -10.03
N VAL A 98 1.91 -4.72 -10.14
CA VAL A 98 1.54 -3.33 -9.93
C VAL A 98 1.71 -2.58 -11.25
N MET A 99 0.72 -1.78 -11.61
CA MET A 99 0.75 -0.90 -12.78
C MET A 99 0.39 0.52 -12.37
N HIS A 100 1.20 1.48 -12.78
CA HIS A 100 0.84 2.90 -12.76
C HIS A 100 0.16 3.22 -14.09
N ASP A 101 -1.18 3.32 -14.08
CA ASP A 101 -2.07 3.61 -15.20
C ASP A 101 -2.31 5.13 -15.30
N ARG A 102 -1.33 5.85 -15.82
CA ARG A 102 -1.24 7.31 -15.87
C ARG A 102 -2.34 7.93 -16.72
N ASN A 103 -2.67 7.31 -17.84
CA ASN A 103 -3.71 7.80 -18.76
C ASN A 103 -5.12 7.29 -18.42
N ALA A 104 -5.25 6.47 -17.37
CA ALA A 104 -6.49 5.90 -16.86
C ALA A 104 -7.32 5.10 -17.89
N ASN A 105 -6.68 4.58 -18.94
CA ASN A 105 -7.38 3.86 -20.01
C ASN A 105 -7.57 2.36 -19.72
N GLY A 106 -6.97 1.86 -18.65
CA GLY A 106 -7.10 0.46 -18.24
C GLY A 106 -6.12 -0.51 -18.90
N ARG A 107 -5.26 -0.04 -19.81
CA ARG A 107 -4.41 -0.87 -20.68
C ARG A 107 -2.97 -0.89 -20.19
N ALA A 108 -2.27 -1.98 -20.50
CA ALA A 108 -0.85 -2.12 -20.22
C ALA A 108 -0.02 -1.50 -21.36
N ASP A 109 -0.01 -0.16 -21.45
CA ASP A 109 0.76 0.56 -22.47
C ASP A 109 2.25 0.61 -22.05
N PHE A 110 3.04 -0.38 -22.49
CA PHE A 110 4.41 -0.64 -22.01
C PHE A 110 5.38 0.56 -22.08
N TYR A 111 5.17 1.48 -23.01
CA TYR A 111 6.04 2.64 -23.21
C TYR A 111 5.73 3.80 -22.24
N THR A 112 4.48 3.92 -21.78
CA THR A 112 4.00 5.08 -21.00
C THR A 112 3.72 4.74 -19.55
N GLU A 113 3.28 3.51 -19.29
CA GLU A 113 2.92 3.04 -17.95
C GLU A 113 4.15 2.51 -17.19
N GLY A 114 4.06 2.54 -15.87
CA GLY A 114 5.07 1.94 -14.99
C GLY A 114 4.61 0.56 -14.51
N PHE A 115 5.53 -0.40 -14.45
CA PHE A 115 5.24 -1.76 -13.98
C PHE A 115 6.17 -2.17 -12.84
N GLY A 116 5.61 -2.90 -11.87
CA GLY A 116 6.33 -3.51 -10.77
C GLY A 116 5.74 -4.87 -10.43
N PHE A 117 6.54 -5.72 -9.78
CA PHE A 117 6.15 -7.09 -9.46
C PHE A 117 6.60 -7.41 -8.03
N SER A 118 5.91 -8.36 -7.38
CA SER A 118 6.43 -8.99 -6.17
C SER A 118 7.82 -9.58 -6.40
N ASN A 119 8.63 -9.61 -5.34
CA ASN A 119 10.05 -9.98 -5.32
C ASN A 119 10.99 -9.11 -6.18
N ASN A 120 10.48 -8.11 -6.90
CA ASN A 120 11.28 -7.16 -7.67
C ASN A 120 12.34 -7.81 -8.59
N PRO A 121 11.97 -8.75 -9.48
CA PRO A 121 12.91 -9.25 -10.48
C PRO A 121 13.41 -8.10 -11.36
N ARG A 122 14.60 -8.29 -11.96
CA ARG A 122 15.15 -7.31 -12.89
C ARG A 122 14.23 -7.17 -14.10
N LEU A 123 13.69 -5.98 -14.29
CA LEU A 123 12.85 -5.68 -15.45
C LEU A 123 13.73 -5.49 -16.68
N SER A 124 13.28 -6.08 -17.78
CA SER A 124 13.91 -5.95 -19.09
C SER A 124 12.86 -5.48 -20.10
N VAL A 125 13.09 -5.73 -21.39
CA VAL A 125 12.11 -5.48 -22.45
C VAL A 125 10.89 -6.41 -22.39
N SER A 126 10.93 -7.47 -21.59
CA SER A 126 9.82 -8.40 -21.37
C SER A 126 9.40 -8.45 -19.89
N ALA A 127 8.21 -8.98 -19.66
CA ALA A 127 7.78 -9.36 -18.32
C ALA A 127 8.73 -10.43 -17.72
N PRO A 128 8.90 -10.45 -16.40
CA PRO A 128 9.63 -11.51 -15.70
C PRO A 128 8.88 -12.85 -15.78
N ASP A 129 9.58 -13.94 -15.50
CA ASP A 129 8.96 -15.25 -15.37
C ASP A 129 8.05 -15.31 -14.12
N HIS A 130 6.96 -16.06 -14.20
CA HIS A 130 6.02 -16.23 -13.08
C HIS A 130 6.74 -16.61 -11.79
N ALA A 131 7.63 -17.61 -11.87
CA ALA A 131 8.36 -18.14 -10.73
C ALA A 131 9.18 -17.07 -9.98
N ASP A 132 9.70 -16.07 -10.68
CA ASP A 132 10.48 -14.99 -10.05
C ASP A 132 9.59 -14.02 -9.27
N THR A 133 8.29 -14.01 -9.55
CA THR A 133 7.32 -13.09 -8.94
C THR A 133 6.52 -13.74 -7.81
N VAL A 134 6.61 -15.06 -7.61
CA VAL A 134 5.79 -15.75 -6.60
C VAL A 134 6.23 -15.40 -5.18
N PHE A 135 5.29 -14.97 -4.34
CA PHE A 135 5.49 -14.79 -2.91
C PHE A 135 4.52 -15.68 -2.12
N ASN A 136 4.93 -16.05 -0.91
CA ASN A 136 4.08 -16.75 0.05
C ASN A 136 3.32 -15.73 0.92
N ALA A 137 2.01 -15.87 0.99
CA ALA A 137 1.13 -15.18 1.92
C ALA A 137 0.71 -16.12 3.04
N LEU A 138 0.76 -15.63 4.27
CA LEU A 138 0.30 -16.34 5.46
C LEU A 138 -0.98 -15.64 5.98
N ALA A 139 -1.62 -16.21 6.99
CA ALA A 139 -2.61 -15.49 7.76
C ALA A 139 -2.05 -14.18 8.32
N GLY A 140 -2.88 -13.15 8.34
CA GLY A 140 -2.50 -11.79 8.70
C GLY A 140 -1.97 -10.96 7.54
N GLY A 141 -1.29 -9.86 7.89
CA GLY A 141 -0.76 -8.89 6.93
C GLY A 141 0.69 -9.15 6.57
N LYS A 142 1.00 -9.06 5.27
CA LYS A 142 2.36 -9.01 4.75
C LYS A 142 2.61 -7.69 4.04
N THR A 143 3.73 -7.02 4.33
CA THR A 143 4.13 -5.84 3.56
C THR A 143 5.01 -6.26 2.37
N LEU A 144 4.78 -5.68 1.20
CA LEU A 144 5.56 -5.83 -0.01
C LEU A 144 6.01 -4.46 -0.54
N ASP A 145 7.31 -4.22 -0.53
CA ASP A 145 7.91 -3.13 -1.29
C ASP A 145 8.00 -3.51 -2.77
N VAL A 146 7.36 -2.74 -3.64
CA VAL A 146 7.36 -2.94 -5.09
C VAL A 146 7.87 -1.66 -5.74
N PHE A 147 8.85 -1.76 -6.62
CA PHE A 147 9.40 -0.59 -7.29
C PHE A 147 9.06 -0.64 -8.77
N LEU A 148 8.56 0.49 -9.28
CA LEU A 148 8.19 0.62 -10.67
C LEU A 148 9.42 0.78 -11.57
N GLY A 149 9.39 0.09 -12.70
CA GLY A 149 10.20 0.40 -13.88
C GLY A 149 9.34 0.98 -14.99
N TYR A 150 9.89 1.93 -15.71
CA TYR A 150 9.30 2.52 -16.92
C TYR A 150 10.28 2.30 -18.06
N MET A 151 9.80 1.79 -19.20
CA MET A 151 10.69 1.45 -20.32
C MET A 151 11.56 2.64 -20.77
N LEU A 152 10.96 3.83 -20.88
CA LEU A 152 11.63 5.03 -21.37
C LEU A 152 12.51 5.75 -20.33
N PHE A 153 12.40 5.37 -19.05
CA PHE A 153 13.05 6.10 -17.95
C PHE A 153 13.84 5.18 -17.01
N GLY A 154 13.90 3.88 -17.31
CA GLY A 154 14.49 2.87 -16.44
C GLY A 154 13.67 2.66 -15.16
N ARG A 155 14.25 1.87 -14.25
CA ARG A 155 13.77 1.78 -12.86
C ARG A 155 14.38 2.94 -12.10
N LEU A 156 13.55 3.71 -11.40
CA LEU A 156 14.07 4.69 -10.46
C LEU A 156 14.82 3.93 -9.36
N SER A 157 16.11 4.23 -9.21
CA SER A 157 16.94 3.66 -8.15
C SER A 157 16.50 4.25 -6.81
N PRO A 158 16.54 3.50 -5.69
CA PRO A 158 16.32 4.04 -4.36
C PRO A 158 17.18 5.28 -4.02
N GLN A 159 18.28 5.48 -4.74
CA GLN A 159 19.19 6.63 -4.59
C GLN A 159 18.87 7.81 -5.52
N ASP A 160 17.88 7.69 -6.40
CA ASP A 160 17.54 8.79 -7.31
C ASP A 160 17.01 9.98 -6.51
N PRO A 161 17.37 11.23 -6.88
CA PRO A 161 16.96 12.43 -6.13
C PRO A 161 15.45 12.57 -5.94
N GLN A 162 14.65 11.94 -6.82
CA GLN A 162 13.19 11.90 -6.74
C GLN A 162 12.67 10.98 -5.61
N MET A 163 13.47 10.04 -5.10
CA MET A 163 13.18 9.23 -3.91
C MET A 163 13.76 9.81 -2.61
N ASN A 164 14.60 10.85 -2.69
CA ASN A 164 15.16 11.54 -1.53
C ASN A 164 14.76 13.03 -1.53
N PRO A 165 13.57 13.37 -0.99
CA PRO A 165 13.10 14.75 -0.96
C PRO A 165 13.98 15.71 -0.13
N GLY A 166 15.03 15.21 0.54
CA GLY A 166 15.98 16.02 1.34
C GLY A 166 17.20 16.58 0.59
N SER A 167 17.36 16.35 -0.72
CA SER A 167 18.58 16.71 -1.46
C SER A 167 18.49 17.99 -2.31
N GLY A 168 17.32 18.65 -2.37
CA GLY A 168 17.16 19.94 -3.05
C GLY A 168 17.62 21.09 -2.17
N SER A 169 18.41 22.01 -2.72
CA SER A 169 18.95 23.21 -2.06
C SER A 169 17.91 23.94 -1.20
N GLN A 170 18.10 23.90 0.12
CA GLN A 170 17.44 24.82 1.05
C GLN A 170 18.00 26.22 0.81
N SER A 171 17.23 27.05 0.12
CA SER A 171 17.40 28.50 0.14
C SER A 171 16.05 29.13 0.49
N ALA A 172 16.10 29.91 1.58
CA ALA A 172 15.09 30.79 2.15
C ALA A 172 13.96 30.15 2.98
N HIS A 173 14.07 30.38 4.29
CA HIS A 173 13.01 30.67 5.25
C HIS A 173 11.57 30.32 4.85
N GLU A 174 11.02 29.23 5.40
CA GLU A 174 9.62 29.25 5.83
C GLU A 174 9.39 28.32 7.03
N SER A 175 8.66 28.83 8.01
CA SER A 175 8.36 28.21 9.30
C SER A 175 7.80 26.80 9.15
N ALA A 176 8.26 25.90 10.03
CA ALA A 176 7.77 24.55 10.17
C ALA A 176 6.23 24.51 10.33
N THR A 177 5.54 24.25 9.22
CA THR A 177 4.20 23.69 9.22
C THR A 177 4.37 22.21 8.94
N SER A 178 4.02 21.38 9.92
CA SER A 178 4.03 19.92 9.83
C SER A 178 3.32 19.46 8.55
N ALA A 179 4.06 18.84 7.63
CA ALA A 179 3.47 18.19 6.47
C ALA A 179 2.51 17.09 6.95
N PRO A 180 1.27 17.02 6.43
CA PRO A 180 0.33 15.98 6.80
C PRO A 180 0.86 14.63 6.28
N SER A 181 0.95 13.65 7.18
CA SER A 181 1.17 12.25 6.82
C SER A 181 -0.04 11.78 5.99
N ILE A 182 0.09 11.79 4.66
CA ILE A 182 -0.92 11.23 3.75
C ILE A 182 -0.77 9.71 3.82
N GLN A 183 -1.36 9.10 4.86
CA GLN A 183 -1.63 7.67 4.84
C GLN A 183 -2.93 7.49 4.03
N PRO A 184 -2.93 6.68 2.95
CA PRO A 184 -4.18 6.37 2.27
C PRO A 184 -5.10 5.71 3.30
N THR A 185 -6.27 6.31 3.50
CA THR A 185 -7.28 5.71 4.35
C THR A 185 -7.92 4.57 3.57
N SER A 186 -8.39 3.53 4.27
CA SER A 186 -9.13 2.39 3.70
C SER A 186 -10.17 2.80 2.63
N THR A 187 -10.75 3.99 2.77
CA THR A 187 -11.73 4.63 1.88
C THR A 187 -11.25 4.92 0.44
N ASP A 188 -9.95 5.10 0.21
CA ASP A 188 -9.41 5.48 -1.11
C ASP A 188 -9.15 4.27 -2.03
N ILE A 189 -9.36 3.06 -1.50
CA ILE A 189 -9.09 1.79 -2.17
C ILE A 189 -10.38 1.27 -2.81
N ASN A 190 -10.40 1.19 -4.13
CA ASN A 190 -11.51 0.62 -4.89
C ASN A 190 -11.18 -0.83 -5.28
N ILE A 191 -11.79 -1.78 -4.58
CA ILE A 191 -11.72 -3.21 -4.91
C ILE A 191 -12.69 -3.47 -6.07
N LYS A 192 -12.16 -3.65 -7.28
CA LYS A 192 -12.97 -3.80 -8.50
C LYS A 192 -13.35 -5.25 -8.80
N GLU A 193 -12.55 -6.21 -8.34
CA GLU A 193 -12.76 -7.62 -8.66
C GLU A 193 -12.13 -8.50 -7.58
N VAL A 194 -12.92 -9.44 -7.04
CA VAL A 194 -12.44 -10.58 -6.24
C VAL A 194 -13.17 -11.81 -6.75
N LYS A 195 -12.43 -12.73 -7.38
CA LYS A 195 -12.99 -14.01 -7.83
C LYS A 195 -13.02 -14.96 -6.64
N LYS A 196 -14.21 -15.46 -6.32
CA LYS A 196 -14.36 -16.62 -5.44
C LYS A 196 -13.99 -17.85 -6.27
N ASN A 197 -12.85 -18.46 -5.95
CA ASN A 197 -12.51 -19.79 -6.44
C ASN A 197 -13.40 -20.83 -5.75
#